data_AF-A0A5J4SKE3-F1
#
_entry.id   AF-A0A5J4SKE3-F1
#
_cell.length_a   1.000
_cell.length_b   1.000
_cell.length_c   1.000
_cell.angle_alpha   90.00
_cell.angle_beta   90.00
_cell.angle_gamma   90.00
#
_symmetry.space_group_name_H-M   'P 1'
#
loop_
_entity.id
_entity.type
_entity.pdbx_description
1 polymer ?
#
loop_
_entity_poly.entity_id
_entity_poly.type
_entity_poly.pdbx_seq_one_letter_code
_entity_poly.pdbx_strand_id
1 'polypeptide(L)' 'MIKERYIRIEPDKKKELAKDFGISVRAVGDALNCKTQSGTAKAIRAAALQRGGKMFVVENVGKTFERAVQRD' A
#
# COMPACT_ATOMS: atom_id res chain seq x y z
N MET A 1 0.08 -12.78 12.50
CA MET A 1 0.27 -11.32 12.32
C MET A 1 0.22 -11.00 10.84
N ILE A 2 -0.89 -10.45 10.33
CA ILE A 2 -0.94 -10.00 8.93
C ILE A 2 -0.37 -8.58 8.91
N LYS A 3 0.85 -8.44 8.38
CA LYS A 3 1.48 -7.13 8.15
C LYS A 3 1.09 -6.68 6.75
N GLU A 4 0.00 -5.94 6.63
CA GLU A 4 -0.38 -5.35 5.35
C GLU A 4 0.53 -4.15 5.06
N ARG A 5 1.09 -4.10 3.86
CA ARG A 5 2.02 -3.05 3.44
C ARG A 5 1.45 -2.39 2.20
N TYR A 6 1.28 -1.08 2.24
CA TYR A 6 0.85 -0.33 1.07
C TYR A 6 1.63 0.96 0.92
N ILE A 7 1.82 1.40 -0.32
CA ILE A 7 2.50 2.63 -0.65
C ILE A 7 1.46 3.64 -1.08
N ARG A 8 1.40 4.77 -0.38
CA ARG A 8 0.51 5.88 -0.74
C ARG A 8 1.32 6.94 -1.47
N ILE A 9 0.82 7.36 -2.62
CA ILE A 9 1.40 8.43 -3.44
C ILE A 9 0.26 9.33 -3.92
N GLU A 10 0.59 10.56 -4.28
CA GLU A 10 -0.36 11.50 -4.88
C GLU A 10 -0.99 10.93 -6.16
N PRO A 11 -2.27 11.24 -6.42
CA PRO A 11 -3.00 10.71 -7.57
C PRO A 11 -2.38 11.12 -8.91
N ASP A 12 -1.80 12.31 -9.02
CA ASP A 12 -1.10 12.77 -10.22
C ASP A 12 0.14 11.94 -10.52
N LYS A 13 1.01 11.75 -9.52
CA LYS A 13 2.19 10.87 -9.65
C LYS A 13 1.82 9.43 -9.93
N LYS A 14 0.68 8.97 -9.44
CA LYS A 14 0.14 7.63 -9.76
C LYS A 14 -0.24 7.51 -11.24
N LYS A 15 -0.80 8.57 -11.84
CA LYS A 15 -1.09 8.62 -13.28
C LYS A 15 0.19 8.70 -14.10
N GLU A 16 1.20 9.44 -13.64
CA GLU A 16 2.50 9.47 -14.30
C GLU A 16 3.18 8.10 -14.29
N LEU A 17 3.19 7.40 -13.14
CA LEU A 17 3.70 6.02 -13.04
C LEU A 17 2.96 5.08 -14.00
N ALA A 18 1.65 5.23 -14.14
CA ALA A 18 0.87 4.46 -15.09
C ALA A 18 1.33 4.69 -16.54
N LYS A 19 1.63 5.95 -16.91
CA LYS A 19 2.16 6.31 -18.22
C LYS A 19 3.58 5.80 -18.44
N ASP A 20 4.48 6.01 -17.48
CA ASP A 20 5.88 5.56 -17.53
C ASP A 20 6.01 4.05 -17.75
N PHE A 21 5.18 3.27 -17.04
CA PHE A 21 5.20 1.81 -17.13
C PHE A 21 4.27 1.26 -18.23
N GLY A 22 3.50 2.11 -18.91
CA GLY A 22 2.54 1.69 -19.94
C GLY A 22 1.41 0.79 -19.42
N ILE A 23 1.01 0.97 -18.16
CA ILE A 23 -0.01 0.13 -17.50
C ILE A 23 -1.18 0.96 -16.98
N SER A 24 -2.30 0.28 -16.68
CA SER A 24 -3.47 0.92 -16.09
C SER A 24 -3.20 1.45 -14.68
N VAL A 25 -3.80 2.59 -14.32
CA VAL A 25 -3.75 3.19 -12.98
C VAL A 25 -4.24 2.21 -11.89
N ARG A 26 -5.19 1.32 -12.24
CA ARG A 26 -5.63 0.22 -11.37
C ARG A 26 -4.50 -0.78 -11.07
N ALA A 27 -3.74 -1.19 -12.09
CA ALA A 27 -2.61 -2.10 -11.92
C ALA A 27 -1.50 -1.47 -11.09
N VAL A 28 -1.22 -0.17 -11.28
CA VAL A 28 -0.34 0.60 -10.38
C VAL A 28 -0.86 0.54 -8.94
N GLY A 29 -2.17 0.78 -8.74
CA GLY A 29 -2.79 0.68 -7.40
C GLY A 29 -2.63 -0.70 -6.76
N ASP A 30 -2.79 -1.77 -7.53
CA ASP A 30 -2.64 -3.14 -7.03
C ASP A 30 -1.17 -3.44 -6.64
N ALA A 31 -0.22 -2.97 -7.46
CA ALA A 31 1.21 -3.05 -7.16
C ALA A 31 1.60 -2.26 -5.90
N LEU A 32 1.04 -1.06 -5.71
CA LEU A 32 1.27 -0.20 -4.53
C LEU A 32 0.70 -0.82 -3.25
N ASN A 33 -0.44 -1.50 -3.33
CA ASN A 33 -1.03 -2.24 -2.21
C ASN A 33 -0.34 -3.58 -1.90
N CYS A 34 0.81 -3.84 -2.53
CA CYS A 34 1.58 -5.07 -2.39
C CYS A 34 0.81 -6.38 -2.65
N LYS A 35 -0.33 -6.32 -3.37
CA LYS A 35 -1.15 -7.51 -3.69
C LYS A 35 -0.43 -8.50 -4.61
N THR A 36 0.40 -8.00 -5.52
CA THR A 36 1.15 -8.81 -6.49
C THR A 36 2.65 -8.71 -6.25
N GLN A 37 3.37 -9.82 -6.16
CA GLN A 37 4.82 -9.85 -5.89
C GLN A 37 5.72 -9.89 -7.15
N SER A 38 5.17 -9.64 -8.34
CA SER A 38 5.89 -9.69 -9.61
C SER A 38 7.05 -8.68 -9.68
N GLY A 39 8.03 -8.96 -10.56
CA GLY A 39 9.17 -8.05 -10.79
C GLY A 39 8.71 -6.63 -11.18
N THR A 40 7.71 -6.52 -12.05
CA THR A 40 7.09 -5.24 -12.42
C THR A 40 6.46 -4.53 -11.23
N ALA A 41 5.76 -5.26 -10.35
CA ALA A 41 5.17 -4.66 -9.15
C ALA A 41 6.25 -4.13 -8.20
N LYS A 42 7.38 -4.82 -8.04
CA LYS A 42 8.52 -4.31 -7.26
C LYS A 42 9.12 -3.03 -7.88
N ALA A 43 9.27 -2.99 -9.20
CA ALA A 43 9.75 -1.81 -9.90
C ALA A 43 8.82 -0.59 -9.71
N ILE A 44 7.49 -0.80 -9.83
CA ILE A 44 6.49 0.26 -9.61
C ILE A 44 6.57 0.78 -8.17
N ARG A 45 6.71 -0.10 -7.18
CA ARG A 45 6.86 0.31 -5.77
C ARG A 45 8.12 1.14 -5.56
N ALA A 46 9.25 0.72 -6.13
CA ALA A 46 10.51 1.46 -6.04
C ALA A 46 10.40 2.84 -6.70
N ALA A 47 9.79 2.91 -7.88
CA ALA A 47 9.55 4.17 -8.58
C ALA A 47 8.59 5.09 -7.78
N ALA A 48 7.57 4.53 -7.16
CA ALA A 48 6.66 5.29 -6.31
C ALA A 48 7.36 5.90 -5.08
N LEU A 49 8.27 5.15 -4.44
CA LEU A 49 9.07 5.68 -3.32
C LEU A 49 10.01 6.80 -3.78
N GLN A 50 10.67 6.64 -4.94
CA GLN A 50 11.53 7.68 -5.51
C GLN A 50 10.79 8.98 -5.82
N ARG A 51 9.51 8.90 -6.24
CA ARG A 51 8.66 10.08 -6.51
C ARG A 51 8.03 10.69 -5.25
N GLY A 52 8.49 10.29 -4.06
CA GLY A 52 7.99 10.80 -2.77
C GLY A 52 6.77 10.06 -2.22
N GLY A 53 6.48 8.86 -2.72
CA GLY A 53 5.51 7.96 -2.12
C GLY A 53 5.97 7.52 -0.72
N LYS A 54 5.02 7.32 0.19
CA LYS A 54 5.29 6.87 1.56
C LYS A 54 4.78 5.45 1.75
N MET A 55 5.63 4.60 2.33
CA MET A 55 5.26 3.23 2.69
C MET A 55 4.58 3.22 4.06
N PHE A 56 3.43 2.59 4.14
CA PHE A 56 2.68 2.35 5.37
C PHE A 56 2.66 0.86 5.66
N VAL A 57 2.90 0.51 6.91
CA VAL A 57 2.79 -0.85 7.41
C VAL A 57 1.64 -0.84 8.41
N VAL A 58 0.55 -1.54 8.08
CA VAL A 58 -0.52 -1.79 9.04
C VAL A 58 -0.07 -2.99 9.86
N GLU A 59 0.39 -2.72 11.07
CA GLU A 59 0.43 -3.74 12.09
C GLU A 59 -0.98 -3.87 12.65
N ASN A 60 -1.68 -4.95 12.28
CA ASN A 60 -2.84 -5.39 13.04
C ASN A 60 -2.33 -5.81 14.43
N VAL A 61 -2.14 -4.83 15.31
CA VAL A 61 -2.04 -5.05 16.75
C VAL A 61 -3.40 -5.59 17.13
N GLY A 62 -3.46 -6.89 17.44
CA GLY A 62 -4.70 -7.56 17.81
C GLY A 62 -5.43 -6.70 18.83
N LYS A 63 -6.58 -6.16 18.45
CA LYS A 63 -7.49 -5.52 19.40
C LYS A 63 -7.99 -6.63 20.32
N THR A 64 -7.25 -6.88 21.39
CA THR A 64 -7.83 -7.37 22.63
C THR A 64 -8.76 -6.25 23.08
N PHE A 65 -10.00 -6.27 22.61
CA PHE A 65 -11.07 -5.54 23.28
C PHE A 65 -11.23 -6.22 24.63
N GLU A 66 -10.49 -5.74 25.64
CA GLU A 66 -10.80 -6.08 27.02
C GLU A 66 -12.25 -5.66 27.26
N ARG A 67 -13.11 -6.67 27.47
CA ARG A 67 -14.46 -6.49 27.98
C ARG A 67 -14.33 -5.72 29.29
N ALA A 68 -14.60 -4.41 29.26
CA ALA A 68 -14.96 -3.68 30.45
C ALA A 68 -16.33 -4.22 30.90
N VAL A 69 -16.28 -5.27 31.72
CA VAL A 69 -17.33 -5.56 32.69
C VAL A 69 -17.41 -4.31 33.57
N GLN A 70 -18.53 -3.60 33.49
CA GLN A 70 -18.98 -2.82 34.64
C GLN A 70 -20.44 -3.16 34.87
N ARG A 71 -20.63 -4.05 35.85
CA ARG A 71 -21.83 -4.13 36.66
C ARG A 71 -22.03 -2.77 37.33
N ASP A 72 -23.22 -2.22 37.22
CA ASP A 72 -24.00 -1.75 38.37
C ASP A 72 -25.49 -1.91 38.03
#